data_AF-A0A4R2ME42-F1
#
_entry.id   AF-A0A4R2ME42-F1
#
_cell.length_a   1.000
_cell.length_b   1.000
_cell.length_c   1.000
_cell.angle_alpha   90.00
_cell.angle_beta   90.00
_cell.angle_gamma   90.00
#
_symmetry.space_group_name_H-M   'P 1'
#
loop_
_entity.id
_entity.type
_entity.pdbx_description
1 polymer ?
#
loop_
_entity_poly.entity_id
_entity_poly.type
_entity_poly.pdbx_seq_one_letter_code
_entity_poly.pdbx_strand_id
1 'polypeptide(L)' 'MTRPMLPYPQLLDLLDEAEVGLAGLLDLLDKAGNAKADCTQLAHLIRPFHQKIAAATNDLHDMKV' A
#
# COMPACT_ATOMS: atom_id res chain seq x y z
N MET A 1 -17.31 -21.52 -2.16
CA MET A 1 -15.93 -21.47 -1.62
C MET A 1 -15.84 -20.28 -0.69
N THR A 2 -15.75 -20.49 0.62
CA THR A 2 -15.57 -19.42 1.61
C THR A 2 -14.12 -18.95 1.55
N ARG A 3 -13.88 -17.66 1.24
CA ARG A 3 -12.55 -17.06 1.30
C ARG A 3 -12.03 -17.20 2.75
N PRO A 4 -10.80 -17.70 2.96
CA PRO A 4 -10.22 -17.69 4.30
C PRO A 4 -10.09 -16.25 4.77
N MET A 5 -10.68 -15.93 5.92
CA MET A 5 -10.48 -14.65 6.60
C MET A 5 -9.21 -14.76 7.44
N LEU A 6 -8.28 -13.81 7.27
CA LEU A 6 -7.12 -13.71 8.12
C LEU A 6 -7.53 -13.23 9.52
N PRO A 7 -6.96 -13.80 10.59
CA PRO A 7 -7.05 -13.24 11.93
C PRO A 7 -6.57 -11.79 11.95
N TYR A 8 -7.24 -10.94 12.75
CA TYR A 8 -6.98 -9.49 12.82
C TYR A 8 -5.48 -9.12 12.93
N PRO A 9 -4.64 -9.75 13.78
CA PRO A 9 -3.21 -9.42 13.85
C PRO A 9 -2.48 -9.67 12.53
N GLN A 10 -2.78 -10.78 11.85
CA GLN A 10 -2.15 -11.16 10.59
C GLN A 10 -2.63 -10.29 9.44
N LEU A 11 -3.88 -9.80 9.50
CA LEU A 11 -4.40 -8.84 8.54
C LEU A 11 -3.69 -7.48 8.69
N LEU A 12 -3.46 -7.05 9.94
CA LEU A 12 -2.78 -5.79 10.23
C LEU A 12 -1.31 -5.83 9.79
N ASP A 13 -0.58 -6.88 10.16
CA ASP A 13 0.82 -7.08 9.73
C ASP A 13 0.94 -7.07 8.18
N LEU A 14 -0.01 -7.70 7.49
CA LEU A 14 -0.03 -7.73 6.02
C LEU A 14 -0.32 -6.36 5.41
N LEU A 15 -1.16 -5.54 6.05
CA LEU A 15 -1.46 -4.18 5.59
C LEU A 15 -0.29 -3.23 5.85
N ASP A 16 0.39 -3.35 7.00
CA ASP A 16 1.63 -2.63 7.30
C ASP A 16 2.73 -2.95 6.26
N GLU A 17 2.95 -4.24 5.97
CA GLU A 17 3.90 -4.66 4.93
C GLU A 17 3.54 -4.11 3.54
N ALA A 18 2.25 -4.14 3.19
CA ALA A 18 1.76 -3.62 1.92
C ALA A 18 1.92 -2.09 1.81
N GLU A 19 1.66 -1.35 2.90
CA GLU A 19 1.84 0.10 2.95
C GLU A 19 3.32 0.47 2.74
N VAL A 20 4.22 -0.16 3.49
CA VAL A 20 5.67 0.07 3.37
C VAL A 20 6.17 -0.29 1.97
N GLY A 21 5.73 -1.42 1.42
CA GLY A 21 6.11 -1.85 0.07
C GLY A 21 5.65 -0.87 -1.02
N LEU A 22 4.41 -0.36 -0.90
CA LEU A 22 3.86 0.60 -1.85
C LEU A 22 4.51 1.99 -1.73
N ALA A 23 4.83 2.43 -0.51
CA ALA A 23 5.58 3.67 -0.29
C ALA A 23 6.98 3.57 -0.93
N GLY A 24 7.69 2.46 -0.74
CA GLY A 24 8.99 2.20 -1.36
C GLY A 24 8.90 2.15 -2.89
N LEU A 25 7.84 1.53 -3.44
CA LEU A 25 7.61 1.49 -4.88
C LEU A 25 7.38 2.89 -5.47
N LEU A 26 6.60 3.74 -4.80
CA LEU A 26 6.38 5.12 -5.23
C LEU A 26 7.67 5.94 -5.20
N ASP A 27 8.52 5.76 -4.18
CA ASP A 27 9.82 6.44 -4.08
C ASP A 27 10.78 6.02 -5.21
N LEU A 28 10.80 4.73 -5.55
CA LEU A 28 11.58 4.23 -6.70
C LEU A 28 11.09 4.81 -8.04
N LEU A 29 9.78 4.94 -8.21
CA LEU A 29 9.18 5.52 -9.41
C LEU A 29 9.45 7.02 -9.52
N ASP A 30 9.39 7.76 -8.41
CA ASP A 30 9.70 9.20 -8.39
C ASP A 30 11.20 9.46 -8.66
N LYS A 31 12.09 8.54 -8.28
CA LYS A 31 13.54 8.60 -8.53
C LYS A 31 13.96 8.05 -9.90
N ALA A 32 13.03 7.56 -10.71
CA ALA A 32 13.35 7.05 -12.04
C ALA A 32 13.83 8.19 -12.95
N GLY A 33 15.11 8.16 -13.35
CA GLY A 33 15.74 9.18 -14.19
C GLY A 33 15.20 9.19 -15.63
N ASN A 34 15.76 8.34 -16.49
CA ASN A 34 15.45 8.37 -17.93
C ASN A 34 14.05 7.86 -18.30
N ALA A 35 13.39 7.10 -17.42
CA ALA A 35 12.04 6.57 -17.61
C ALA A 35 10.97 7.39 -16.87
N LYS A 36 11.28 8.64 -16.49
CA LYS A 36 10.44 9.45 -15.60
C LYS A 36 8.98 9.58 -16.06
N ALA A 37 8.73 9.69 -17.36
CA ALA A 37 7.37 9.82 -17.90
C ALA A 37 6.52 8.57 -17.63
N ASP A 38 7.05 7.39 -17.96
CA ASP A 38 6.38 6.10 -17.74
C ASP A 38 6.26 5.80 -16.24
N CYS A 39 7.31 6.09 -15.47
CA CYS A 39 7.30 5.91 -14.02
C CYS A 39 6.33 6.86 -13.32
N THR A 40 6.13 8.08 -13.83
CA THR A 40 5.11 9.02 -13.31
C THR A 40 3.71 8.49 -13.56
N GLN A 41 3.44 7.89 -14.73
CA GLN A 41 2.15 7.26 -15.01
C GLN A 41 1.91 6.07 -14.08
N LEU A 42 2.91 5.21 -13.89
CA LEU A 42 2.83 4.10 -12.94
C LEU A 42 2.60 4.59 -11.51
N ALA A 43 3.31 5.64 -11.08
CA ALA A 43 3.12 6.24 -9.77
C ALA A 43 1.69 6.79 -9.62
N HIS A 44 1.14 7.42 -10.65
CA HIS A 44 -0.24 7.91 -10.66
C HIS A 44 -1.26 6.78 -10.52
N LEU A 45 -1.01 5.61 -11.14
CA LEU A 45 -1.85 4.43 -11.01
C LEU A 45 -1.76 3.80 -9.62
N ILE A 46 -0.58 3.78 -9.01
CA ILE A 46 -0.32 3.12 -7.73
C ILE A 46 -0.75 3.98 -6.52
N ARG A 47 -0.63 5.31 -6.62
CA ARG A 47 -0.90 6.25 -5.52
C ARG A 47 -2.29 6.09 -4.87
N PRO A 48 -3.38 5.88 -5.62
CA PRO A 48 -4.70 5.61 -5.03
C PRO A 48 -4.77 4.29 -4.25
N PHE A 49 -4.02 3.26 -4.64
CA PHE A 49 -3.97 2.00 -3.91
C PHE A 49 -3.21 2.16 -2.58
N HIS A 50 -2.07 2.86 -2.62
CA HIS A 50 -1.33 3.21 -1.41
C HIS A 50 -2.20 3.98 -0.42
N GLN A 51 -2.95 4.99 -0.88
CA GLN A 51 -3.87 5.75 -0.03
C GLN A 51 -4.97 4.89 0.59
N LYS A 52 -5.57 3.97 -0.19
CA LYS A 52 -6.61 3.07 0.32
C LYS A 52 -6.09 2.07 1.34
N ILE A 53 -4.89 1.53 1.12
CA ILE A 53 -4.25 0.61 2.07
C ILE A 53 -3.89 1.36 3.34
N ALA A 54 -3.23 2.53 3.25
CA ALA A 54 -2.91 3.34 4.43
C ALA A 54 -4.16 3.74 5.22
N ALA A 55 -5.27 4.09 4.55
CA ALA A 55 -6.54 4.36 5.23
C ALA A 55 -7.07 3.12 5.97
N ALA A 56 -7.07 1.95 5.31
CA ALA A 56 -7.50 0.71 5.93
C ALA A 56 -6.60 0.28 7.10
N THR A 57 -5.28 0.45 7.00
CA THR A 57 -4.31 0.20 8.07
C THR A 57 -4.60 1.09 9.28
N ASN A 58 -4.79 2.40 9.06
CA ASN A 58 -5.10 3.35 10.12
C ASN A 58 -6.45 3.05 10.79
N ASP A 59 -7.50 2.80 10.01
CA ASP A 59 -8.83 2.43 10.55
C ASP A 59 -8.73 1.16 11.42
N LEU A 60 -7.95 0.17 10.99
CA LEU A 60 -7.72 -1.06 11.74
C LEU A 60 -6.89 -0.80 13.00
N HIS A 61 -5.87 0.07 12.96
CA HIS A 61 -5.11 0.49 14.14
C HIS A 61 -5.99 1.18 15.17
N ASP A 62 -6.89 2.06 14.73
CA ASP A 62 -7.83 2.77 15.61
C ASP A 62 -8.85 1.82 16.25
N MET A 63 -9.24 0.74 15.58
CA MET A 63 -10.09 -0.32 16.16
C MET A 63 -9.41 -1.15 17.25
N LYS A 64 -8.08 -1.05 17.41
CA LYS A 64 -7.31 -1.78 18.43
C LYS A 64 -7.37 -1.11 19.81
N VAL A 65 -7.91 0.12 19.90
CA VAL A 65 -8.07 0.93 21.11
C VAL A 65 -9.45 0.73 21.72
#